data_AF-A0AAX6MQA6-F1
#
_entry.id   AF-A0AAX6MQA6-F1
#
_cell.length_a   1.000
_cell.length_b   1.000
_cell.length_c   1.000
_cell.angle_alpha   90.00
_cell.angle_beta   90.00
_cell.angle_gamma   90.00
#
_symmetry.space_group_name_H-M   'P 1'
#
loop_
_entity.id
_entity.type
_entity.pdbx_description
1 polymer ?
#
loop_
_entity_poly.entity_id
_entity_poly.type
_entity_poly.pdbx_seq_one_letter_code
_entity_poly.pdbx_strand_id
1 'polypeptide(L)' 'MDESGKRIYTLKKVLHGEVTKSAHPARFSPDDKWSRQRVTLKRRFGLLLTQQKNKVAENSR' A
#
# COMPACT_ATOMS: atom_id res chain seq x y z
N MET A 1 -2.51 8.81 -9.37
CA MET A 1 -1.60 9.79 -8.74
C MET A 1 -1.30 10.86 -9.78
N ASP A 2 -0.80 12.02 -9.38
CA ASP A 2 -0.26 12.96 -10.38
C ASP A 2 1.09 12.45 -10.91
N GLU A 3 1.60 13.11 -11.94
CA GLU A 3 2.90 12.81 -12.56
C GLU A 3 4.06 12.95 -11.57
N SER A 4 3.86 13.70 -10.47
CA SER A 4 4.81 13.89 -9.37
C SER A 4 4.69 12.84 -8.25
N GLY A 5 3.81 11.85 -8.40
CA GLY A 5 3.61 10.78 -7.41
C GLY A 5 2.77 11.15 -6.18
N LYS A 6 2.16 12.34 -6.16
CA LYS A 6 1.25 12.80 -5.11
C LYS A 6 -0.15 12.23 -5.32
N ARG A 7 -0.86 12.02 -4.21
CA ARG A 7 -2.26 11.56 -4.21
C ARG A 7 -3.18 12.71 -4.62
N ILE A 8 -4.02 12.46 -5.63
CA ILE A 8 -5.13 13.35 -6.02
C ILE A 8 -6.39 12.85 -5.30
N TYR A 9 -7.05 13.71 -4.53
CA TYR A 9 -8.27 13.36 -3.80
C TYR A 9 -9.50 13.74 -4.61
N THR A 10 -10.50 12.86 -4.62
CA THR A 10 -11.75 13.06 -5.37
C THR A 10 -12.88 12.26 -4.73
N LEU A 11 -14.12 12.67 -5.00
CA LEU A 11 -15.33 11.92 -4.66
C LEU A 11 -15.79 11.01 -5.82
N LYS A 12 -15.20 11.14 -7.01
CA LYS A 12 -15.54 10.32 -8.17
C LYS A 12 -15.05 8.88 -7.97
N LYS A 13 -15.86 7.90 -8.37
CA LYS A 13 -15.50 6.47 -8.30
C LYS A 13 -14.52 6.04 -9.40
N VAL A 14 -14.52 6.74 -10.53
CA VAL A 14 -13.63 6.49 -11.66
C VAL A 14 -13.02 7.82 -12.09
N LEU A 15 -11.71 7.83 -12.29
CA LEU A 15 -10.94 8.99 -12.72
C LEU A 15 -9.90 8.52 -13.74
N HIS A 16 -9.88 9.13 -14.94
CA HIS A 16 -8.99 8.74 -16.05
C HIS A 16 -9.02 7.24 -16.41
N GLY A 17 -10.19 6.59 -16.29
CA GLY A 17 -10.35 5.15 -16.57
C GLY A 17 -9.89 4.22 -15.44
N GLU A 18 -9.28 4.74 -14.37
CA GLU A 18 -8.93 3.97 -13.19
C GLU A 18 -9.99 4.11 -12.08
N VAL A 19 -10.26 2.99 -11.40
CA VAL A 19 -11.13 2.99 -10.21
C VAL A 19 -10.39 3.62 -9.04
N THR A 20 -11.01 4.61 -8.40
CA THR A 20 -10.41 5.33 -7.28
C THR A 20 -10.37 4.48 -6.02
N LYS A 21 -9.34 4.70 -5.19
CA LYS A 21 -9.12 3.99 -3.92
C LYS A 21 -9.51 4.89 -2.75
N SER A 22 -9.94 4.29 -1.63
CA SER A 22 -10.27 5.05 -0.43
C SER A 22 -9.04 5.82 0.07
N ALA A 23 -9.25 7.08 0.46
CA ALA A 23 -8.21 7.90 1.07
C ALA A 23 -7.81 7.39 2.46
N HIS A 24 -8.76 6.77 3.17
CA HIS A 24 -8.56 6.24 4.51
C HIS A 24 -8.00 4.81 4.47
N PRO A 25 -7.08 4.47 5.39
CA PRO A 25 -6.58 3.10 5.54
C PRO A 25 -7.66 2.17 6.10
N ALA A 26 -7.44 0.86 5.99
CA ALA A 26 -8.30 -0.13 6.64
C ALA A 26 -8.28 0.04 8.17
N ARG A 27 -9.45 -0.13 8.80
CA ARG A 27 -9.62 -0.01 10.25
C ARG A 27 -8.76 -1.05 10.99
N PHE A 28 -8.00 -0.60 11.99
CA PHE A 28 -7.31 -1.51 12.90
C PHE A 28 -8.31 -2.24 13.81
N SER A 29 -8.12 -3.55 13.97
CA SER A 29 -8.85 -4.38 14.93
C SER A 29 -7.85 -5.25 15.67
N PRO A 30 -7.82 -5.22 17.01
CA PRO A 30 -6.99 -6.13 17.79
C PRO A 30 -7.30 -7.60 17.48
N ASP A 31 -8.58 -7.93 17.31
CA ASP A 31 -9.06 -9.31 17.06
C ASP A 31 -9.05 -9.69 15.57
N ASP A 32 -8.15 -9.13 14.76
CA ASP A 32 -8.06 -9.43 13.34
C ASP A 32 -7.66 -10.89 13.08
N LYS A 33 -8.68 -11.75 12.92
CA LYS A 33 -8.55 -13.18 12.59
C LYS A 33 -7.77 -13.43 11.29
N TRP A 34 -7.72 -12.45 10.38
CA TRP A 34 -7.08 -12.57 9.08
C TRP A 34 -5.63 -12.04 9.04
N SER A 35 -5.09 -11.63 10.19
CA SER A 35 -3.73 -11.11 10.32
C SER A 35 -2.66 -12.09 9.82
N ARG A 36 -2.77 -13.38 10.15
CA ARG A 36 -1.85 -14.44 9.71
C ARG A 36 -1.83 -14.58 8.19
N GLN A 37 -2.99 -14.59 7.55
CA GLN A 37 -3.16 -14.74 6.11
C GLN A 37 -2.55 -13.53 5.38
N ARG A 38 -2.77 -12.33 5.92
CA ARG A 38 -2.20 -11.08 5.41
C ARG A 38 -0.67 -11.11 5.42
N VAL A 39 -0.06 -11.56 6.53
CA VAL A 39 1.39 -11.67 6.64
C VAL A 39 1.95 -12.74 5.70
N THR A 40 1.33 -13.92 5.61
CA THR A 40 1.75 -14.98 4.69
C THR A 40 1.68 -14.52 3.23
N LEU A 41 0.64 -13.80 2.83
CA LEU A 41 0.50 -13.24 1.49
C LEU A 41 1.63 -12.24 1.19
N LYS A 42 1.87 -11.28 2.10
CA LYS A 42 2.99 -10.33 1.97
C LYS A 42 4.33 -11.05 1.83
N ARG A 43 4.54 -12.15 2.57
CA ARG A 43 5.78 -12.94 2.55
C ARG A 43 6.00 -13.64 1.21
N ARG A 44 4.95 -14.20 0.62
CA ARG A 44 5.01 -14.88 -0.68
C ARG A 44 5.41 -13.93 -1.81
N PHE A 45 4.97 -12.67 -1.74
CA PHE A 45 5.28 -11.64 -2.75
C PHE A 45 6.51 -10.78 -2.42
N GLY A 46 7.27 -11.10 -1.37
CA GLY A 46 8.46 -10.30 -1.00
C GLY A 46 8.14 -8.87 -0.54
N LEU A 47 6.91 -8.62 -0.07
CA LEU A 47 6.42 -7.29 0.32
C LEU A 47 6.67 -6.94 1.79
N LEU A 48 7.26 -7.86 2.58
CA LEU A 48 7.67 -7.48 3.94
C LEU A 48 8.88 -6.55 3.87
N LEU A 49 8.88 -5.58 4.77
CA LEU A 49 9.99 -4.63 4.91
C LEU A 49 11.33 -5.36 5.17
N THR A 50 11.30 -6.47 5.91
CA THR A 50 12.47 -7.31 6.19
C THR A 50 12.99 -8.08 4.98
N GLN A 51 12.20 -8.24 3.92
CA GLN A 51 12.61 -8.91 2.68
C GLN A 51 13.12 -7.93 1.61
N GLN A 52 12.76 -6.66 1.72
CA GLN A 52 13.21 -5.63 0.80
C GLN A 52 14.65 -5.25 1.18
N LYS A 53 15.58 -5.31 0.21
CA LYS A 53 16.91 -4.68 0.38
C LYS A 53 16.69 -3.24 0.82
N ASN A 54 17.53 -2.73 1.74
CA ASN A 54 17.42 -1.38 2.29
C ASN A 54 17.38 -0.31 1.18
N LYS A 55 16.18 -0.01 0.64
CA LYS A 55 15.98 1.01 -0.39
C LYS A 55 16.34 2.41 0.13
N VAL A 56 16.33 2.58 1.46
CA VAL A 56 16.79 3.80 2.14
C VAL A 56 18.28 4.05 1.89
N ALA A 57 19.11 3.00 1.72
CA ALA A 57 20.55 3.14 1.49
C ALA A 57 20.94 3.38 0.02
N GLU A 58 20.05 3.08 -0.94
CA GLU A 58 20.32 3.30 -2.37
C GLU A 58 19.87 4.68 -2.85
N ASN A 59 18.84 5.29 -2.24
CA ASN A 59 18.37 6.64 -2.61
C ASN A 59 19.18 7.79 -1.98
N SER A 60 20.24 7.47 -1.22
CA SER A 60 21.14 8.43 -0.56
C SER A 60 22.55 8.44 -1.18
N ARG A 61 22.70 7.94 -2.41
CA ARG A 61 23.93 7.99 -3.21
C ARG A 61 23.68 8.73 -4.51
#